data_AF-A0A936I4U5-F1
#
_entry.id   AF-A0A936I4U5-F1
#
_cell.length_a   1.000
_cell.length_b   1.000
_cell.length_c   1.000
_cell.angle_alpha   90.00
_cell.angle_beta   90.00
_cell.angle_gamma   90.00
#
_symmetry.space_group_name_H-M   'P 1'
#
loop_
_entity.id
_entity.type
_entity.pdbx_description
1 polymer ?
#
loop_
_entity_poly.entity_id
_entity_poly.type
_entity_poly.pdbx_seq_one_letter_code
_entity_poly.pdbx_strand_id
1 'polypeptide(L)'
;MERVFQFIEPGTHHDNVYGPSLQRLLFVACSEVETAWSGILHANGYPTSGRWTTNDYVKIESATGLSDYSVKLVDVAGYPLIYPFRGWTASSPTTSLSWYDAYNKVKHDNERNAHHATLKNVVDACAAVYVLAIGQFGQNPFLPGDRFGQRVLFIEGVYNYQEADVYHGVSGGGSWTPVNYPF
;
A
#
# COMPACT_ATOMS: atom_id res chain seq x y z
N MET A 1 -1.30 13.16 -3.80
CA MET A 1 -1.51 13.49 -2.38
C MET A 1 -1.31 14.97 -2.10
N GLU A 2 -0.18 15.58 -2.47
CA GLU A 2 0.13 17.01 -2.23
C GLU A 2 -1.01 18.00 -2.56
N ARG A 3 -1.68 17.83 -3.71
CA ARG A 3 -2.80 18.69 -4.11
C ARG A 3 -3.99 18.64 -3.13
N VAL A 4 -4.23 17.50 -2.47
CA VAL A 4 -5.29 17.40 -1.45
C VAL A 4 -4.90 18.19 -0.21
N PHE A 5 -3.63 18.13 0.19
CA PHE A 5 -3.10 18.83 1.37
C PHE A 5 -3.06 20.36 1.21
N GLN A 6 -3.18 20.88 -0.02
CA GLN A 6 -3.38 22.31 -0.26
C GLN A 6 -4.77 22.81 0.18
N PHE A 7 -5.77 21.93 0.27
CA PHE A 7 -7.15 22.28 0.60
C PHE A 7 -7.63 21.68 1.91
N ILE A 8 -7.03 20.58 2.35
CA ILE A 8 -7.34 19.89 3.59
C ILE A 8 -6.04 19.76 4.36
N GLU A 9 -5.91 20.51 5.45
CA GLU A 9 -4.74 20.38 6.32
C GLU A 9 -4.65 18.94 6.83
N PRO A 10 -3.53 18.24 6.56
CA PRO A 10 -3.35 16.89 7.05
C PRO A 10 -3.24 16.90 8.59
N GLY A 11 -4.19 16.25 9.25
CA GLY A 11 -4.31 16.23 10.70
C GLY A 11 -5.44 15.30 11.10
N THR A 12 -5.34 14.69 12.29
CA THR A 12 -6.33 13.71 12.75
C THR A 12 -7.73 14.30 12.89
N HIS A 13 -7.84 15.61 13.12
CA HIS A 13 -9.10 16.35 13.14
C HIS A 13 -9.84 16.35 11.78
N HIS A 14 -9.12 16.14 10.67
CA HIS A 14 -9.68 16.08 9.31
C HIS A 14 -9.76 14.65 8.75
N ASP A 15 -9.43 13.63 9.54
CA ASP A 15 -9.38 12.23 9.08
C ASP A 15 -10.69 11.75 8.45
N ASN A 16 -11.83 12.30 8.89
CA ASN A 16 -13.17 11.94 8.41
C ASN A 16 -13.69 12.83 7.26
N VAL A 17 -12.92 13.82 6.80
CA VAL A 17 -13.29 14.61 5.62
C VAL A 17 -13.30 13.69 4.40
N TYR A 18 -14.34 13.78 3.58
CA TYR A 18 -14.48 13.01 2.34
C TYR A 18 -14.92 13.92 1.19
N GLY A 19 -14.72 13.45 -0.04
CA GLY A 19 -15.17 14.17 -1.22
C GLY A 19 -14.71 13.50 -2.52
N PRO A 20 -15.15 14.01 -3.69
CA PRO A 20 -14.88 13.37 -4.98
C PRO A 20 -13.39 13.19 -5.29
N SER A 21 -12.54 14.14 -4.86
CA SER A 21 -11.09 14.06 -5.04
C SER A 21 -10.47 12.94 -4.19
N LEU A 22 -10.91 12.79 -2.95
CA LEU A 22 -10.46 11.73 -2.04
C LEU A 22 -10.93 10.36 -2.52
N GLN A 23 -12.17 10.27 -3.00
CA GLN A 23 -12.69 9.07 -3.63
C GLN A 23 -11.83 8.63 -4.81
N ARG A 24 -11.57 9.50 -5.78
CA ARG A 24 -10.71 9.14 -6.93
C ARG A 24 -9.33 8.68 -6.48
N LEU A 25 -8.74 9.35 -5.49
CA LEU A 25 -7.43 8.97 -4.98
C LEU A 25 -7.46 7.60 -4.27
N LEU A 26 -8.52 7.30 -3.52
CA LEU A 26 -8.74 5.98 -2.91
C LEU A 26 -8.81 4.87 -3.97
N PHE A 27 -9.57 5.10 -5.05
CA PHE A 27 -9.68 4.14 -6.15
C PHE A 27 -8.33 3.87 -6.81
N VAL A 28 -7.59 4.93 -7.16
CA VAL A 28 -6.27 4.79 -7.79
C VAL A 28 -5.32 4.05 -6.85
N ALA A 29 -5.20 4.48 -5.59
CA ALA A 29 -4.31 3.83 -4.63
C ALA A 29 -4.64 2.35 -4.42
N CYS A 30 -5.91 2.00 -4.23
CA CYS A 30 -6.29 0.60 -4.03
C CYS A 30 -6.12 -0.25 -5.30
N SER A 31 -6.32 0.30 -6.49
CA SER A 31 -6.03 -0.40 -7.75
C SER A 31 -4.53 -0.63 -7.97
N GLU A 32 -3.66 0.28 -7.53
CA GLU A 32 -2.21 0.05 -7.51
C GLU A 32 -1.85 -1.08 -6.52
N VAL A 33 -2.49 -1.13 -5.35
CA VAL A 33 -2.30 -2.24 -4.40
C VAL A 33 -2.76 -3.58 -4.99
N GLU A 34 -3.96 -3.65 -5.59
CA GLU A 34 -4.46 -4.87 -6.25
C GLU A 34 -3.50 -5.35 -7.35
N THR A 35 -2.94 -4.41 -8.13
CA THR A 35 -1.92 -4.68 -9.15
C THR A 35 -0.64 -5.22 -8.55
N ALA A 36 -0.12 -4.59 -7.49
CA ALA A 36 1.08 -5.01 -6.80
C ALA A 36 0.95 -6.41 -6.19
N TRP A 37 -0.15 -6.70 -5.49
CA TRP A 37 -0.42 -8.03 -4.94
C TRP A 37 -0.49 -9.10 -6.04
N SER A 38 -1.18 -8.82 -7.13
CA SER A 38 -1.25 -9.72 -8.28
C SER A 38 0.14 -9.94 -8.89
N GLY A 39 0.94 -8.88 -9.01
CA GLY A 39 2.31 -8.94 -9.52
C GLY A 39 3.19 -9.85 -8.66
N ILE A 40 3.10 -9.74 -7.32
CA ILE A 40 3.83 -10.60 -6.39
C ILE A 40 3.43 -12.07 -6.58
N LEU A 41 2.14 -12.40 -6.55
CA LEU A 41 1.68 -13.78 -6.72
C LEU A 41 2.10 -14.36 -8.09
N HIS A 42 2.01 -13.55 -9.15
CA HIS A 42 2.43 -13.95 -10.49
C HIS A 42 3.94 -14.20 -10.57
N ALA A 43 4.76 -13.31 -10.01
CA ALA A 43 6.22 -13.42 -10.00
C ALA A 43 6.72 -14.70 -9.32
N ASN A 44 5.93 -15.24 -8.39
CA ASN A 44 6.24 -16.43 -7.60
C ASN A 44 5.59 -17.72 -8.15
N GLY A 45 4.89 -17.64 -9.28
CA GLY A 45 4.20 -18.80 -9.85
C GLY A 45 3.09 -19.35 -8.95
N TYR A 46 2.48 -18.51 -8.11
CA TYR A 46 1.39 -18.95 -7.24
C TYR A 46 0.23 -19.50 -8.09
N PRO A 47 -0.26 -20.72 -7.80
CA PRO A 47 -1.24 -21.38 -8.65
C PRO A 47 -2.53 -20.57 -8.72
N THR A 48 -3.16 -20.59 -9.89
CA THR A 48 -4.46 -19.98 -10.08
C THR A 48 -5.44 -20.97 -10.71
N SER A 49 -6.63 -21.05 -10.11
CA SER A 49 -7.81 -21.69 -10.68
C SER A 49 -8.80 -20.67 -11.27
N GLY A 50 -8.42 -19.39 -11.34
CA GLY A 50 -9.29 -18.30 -11.79
C GLY A 50 -8.78 -16.90 -11.38
N ARG A 51 -9.62 -16.12 -10.70
CA ARG A 51 -9.24 -14.80 -10.17
C ARG A 51 -8.79 -14.97 -8.71
N TRP A 52 -7.61 -14.44 -8.37
CA TRP A 52 -7.17 -14.38 -6.98
C TRP A 52 -8.09 -13.52 -6.13
N THR A 53 -8.25 -13.96 -4.89
CA THR A 53 -9.10 -13.34 -3.89
C THR A 53 -8.24 -12.71 -2.79
N THR A 54 -8.87 -11.99 -1.88
CA THR A 54 -8.17 -11.45 -0.71
C THR A 54 -7.60 -12.54 0.21
N ASN A 55 -8.15 -13.76 0.17
CA ASN A 55 -7.57 -14.92 0.86
C ASN A 55 -6.24 -15.37 0.25
N ASP A 56 -6.01 -15.08 -1.04
CA ASP A 56 -4.73 -15.36 -1.69
C ASP A 56 -3.73 -14.24 -1.37
N TYR A 57 -4.16 -12.98 -1.48
CA TYR A 57 -3.29 -11.83 -1.25
C TYR A 57 -2.75 -11.75 0.19
N VAL A 58 -3.54 -12.13 1.20
CA VAL A 58 -3.09 -12.07 2.61
C VAL A 58 -1.88 -12.95 2.90
N LYS A 59 -1.58 -13.95 2.06
CA LYS A 59 -0.37 -14.77 2.18
C LYS A 59 0.92 -14.00 1.87
N ILE A 60 0.81 -12.87 1.18
CA ILE A 60 1.93 -11.96 0.94
C ILE A 60 2.49 -11.43 2.27
N GLU A 61 1.64 -11.28 3.29
CA GLU A 61 2.07 -10.82 4.62
C GLU A 61 3.16 -11.71 5.21
N SER A 62 2.97 -13.04 5.22
CA SER A 62 3.96 -13.98 5.76
C SER A 62 5.29 -13.98 5.01
N ALA A 63 5.27 -13.53 3.74
CA ALA A 63 6.44 -13.48 2.88
C ALA A 63 7.24 -12.19 3.03
N THR A 64 6.55 -11.07 3.24
CA THR A 64 7.16 -9.72 3.12
C THR A 64 7.14 -8.91 4.42
N GLY A 65 6.41 -9.38 5.45
CA GLY A 65 6.30 -8.70 6.74
C GLY A 65 5.72 -7.28 6.63
N LEU A 66 4.75 -7.05 5.73
CA LEU A 66 4.24 -5.69 5.46
C LEU A 66 3.67 -5.02 6.73
N SER A 67 3.14 -5.80 7.67
CA SER A 67 2.59 -5.30 8.93
C SER A 67 3.63 -4.68 9.87
N ASP A 68 4.91 -4.96 9.67
CA ASP A 68 6.03 -4.37 10.44
C ASP A 68 6.43 -2.98 9.93
N TYR A 69 6.04 -2.62 8.71
CA TYR A 69 6.36 -1.31 8.15
C TYR A 69 5.49 -0.21 8.74
N SER A 70 6.13 0.94 8.94
CA SER A 70 5.45 2.17 9.33
C SER A 70 5.87 3.34 8.45
N VAL A 71 4.91 4.22 8.17
CA VAL A 71 5.09 5.38 7.33
C VAL A 71 4.75 6.65 8.10
N LYS A 72 5.58 7.67 7.95
CA LYS A 72 5.42 9.00 8.53
C LYS A 72 5.08 10.00 7.43
N LEU A 73 4.21 10.96 7.76
CA LEU A 73 4.04 12.15 6.93
C LEU A 73 5.10 13.20 7.29
N VAL A 74 6.10 13.40 6.43
CA VAL A 74 7.31 14.19 6.76
C VAL A 74 7.00 15.66 7.03
N ASP A 75 6.17 16.27 6.18
CA ASP A 75 5.83 17.69 6.25
C ASP A 75 4.63 17.98 7.18
N VAL A 76 4.16 16.98 7.92
CA VAL A 76 2.97 17.09 8.78
C VAL A 76 3.33 16.80 10.22
N ALA A 77 3.81 17.85 10.90
CA ALA A 77 4.19 17.75 12.30
C ALA A 77 3.01 17.24 13.15
N GLY A 78 3.24 16.16 13.91
CA GLY A 78 2.25 15.60 14.84
C GLY A 78 1.24 14.63 14.22
N TYR A 79 1.29 14.35 12.90
CA TYR A 79 0.50 13.24 12.35
C TYR A 79 1.05 11.89 12.85
N PRO A 80 0.19 10.97 13.32
CA PRO A 80 0.63 9.69 13.86
C PRO A 80 1.29 8.82 12.78
N LEU A 81 2.13 7.89 13.22
CA LEU A 81 2.65 6.84 12.36
C LEU A 81 1.53 6.00 11.74
N ILE A 82 1.66 5.74 10.44
CA ILE A 82 0.71 4.99 9.64
C ILE A 82 1.24 3.56 9.48
N TYR A 83 0.40 2.58 9.80
CA TYR A 83 0.73 1.16 9.67
C TYR A 83 -0.27 0.49 8.73
N PRO A 84 -0.09 0.60 7.41
CA PRO A 84 -1.16 0.31 6.44
C PRO A 84 -1.57 -1.17 6.41
N PHE A 85 -0.68 -2.08 6.78
CA PHE A 85 -0.94 -3.53 6.81
C PHE A 85 -1.02 -4.10 8.23
N ARG A 86 -0.93 -3.26 9.27
CA ARG A 86 -1.01 -3.74 10.66
C ARG A 86 -2.36 -4.41 10.91
N GLY A 87 -2.30 -5.66 11.35
CA GLY A 87 -3.48 -6.46 11.64
C GLY A 87 -4.11 -7.10 10.41
N TRP A 88 -3.45 -7.14 9.25
CA TRP A 88 -3.94 -7.89 8.09
C TRP A 88 -3.98 -9.38 8.39
N THR A 89 -5.16 -10.01 8.36
CA THR A 89 -5.34 -11.41 8.78
C THR A 89 -6.16 -12.26 7.82
N ALA A 90 -5.83 -13.55 7.73
CA ALA A 90 -6.54 -14.51 6.89
C ALA A 90 -7.98 -14.80 7.33
N SER A 91 -8.34 -14.53 8.59
CA SER A 91 -9.74 -14.66 9.06
C SER A 91 -10.67 -13.61 8.45
N SER A 92 -10.11 -12.49 7.99
CA SER A 92 -10.85 -11.31 7.57
C SER A 92 -10.01 -10.46 6.59
N PRO A 93 -9.51 -11.02 5.48
CA PRO A 93 -8.44 -10.38 4.71
C PRO A 93 -8.86 -9.08 4.03
N THR A 94 -10.16 -8.90 3.77
CA THR A 94 -10.71 -7.64 3.27
C THR A 94 -10.95 -6.64 4.41
N THR A 95 -11.67 -7.06 5.46
CA THR A 95 -12.18 -6.16 6.51
C THR A 95 -11.17 -5.83 7.59
N SER A 96 -10.08 -6.60 7.71
CA SER A 96 -8.94 -6.28 8.58
C SER A 96 -8.14 -5.07 8.10
N LEU A 97 -8.27 -4.69 6.82
CA LEU A 97 -7.70 -3.48 6.24
C LEU A 97 -8.81 -2.44 6.04
N SER A 98 -8.94 -1.49 6.97
CA SER A 98 -10.04 -0.52 6.97
C SER A 98 -10.13 0.30 5.68
N TRP A 99 -8.99 0.71 5.13
CA TRP A 99 -8.90 1.47 3.88
C TRP A 99 -9.33 0.65 2.66
N TYR A 100 -9.04 -0.65 2.66
CA TYR A 100 -9.41 -1.56 1.57
C TYR A 100 -10.89 -1.98 1.66
N ASP A 101 -11.41 -2.21 2.86
CA ASP A 101 -12.84 -2.41 3.09
C ASP A 101 -13.66 -1.18 2.66
N ALA A 102 -13.20 0.02 3.03
CA ALA A 102 -13.79 1.27 2.58
C ALA A 102 -13.81 1.38 1.05
N TYR A 103 -12.69 1.07 0.39
CA TYR A 103 -12.62 1.02 -1.07
C TYR A 103 -13.63 0.04 -1.66
N ASN A 104 -13.75 -1.18 -1.12
CA ASN A 104 -14.71 -2.17 -1.63
C ASN A 104 -16.16 -1.70 -1.47
N LYS A 105 -16.53 -1.11 -0.32
CA LYS A 105 -17.87 -0.52 -0.12
C LYS A 105 -18.17 0.57 -1.14
N VAL A 106 -17.23 1.49 -1.36
CA VAL A 106 -17.38 2.58 -2.32
C VAL A 106 -17.44 2.06 -3.77
N LYS A 107 -16.66 1.03 -4.10
CA LYS A 107 -16.62 0.37 -5.42
C LYS A 107 -17.94 -0.31 -5.76
N HIS A 108 -18.59 -0.94 -4.78
CA HIS A 108 -19.83 -1.68 -4.99
C HIS A 108 -21.10 -0.83 -4.92
N ASP A 109 -21.13 0.21 -4.07
CA ASP A 109 -22.28 1.11 -3.93
C ASP A 109 -21.79 2.53 -3.57
N ASN A 110 -21.35 3.27 -4.58
CA ASN A 110 -20.84 4.63 -4.42
C ASN A 110 -21.89 5.57 -3.81
N GLU A 111 -23.13 5.52 -4.29
CA GLU A 111 -24.20 6.44 -3.89
C GLU A 111 -24.41 6.48 -2.38
N ARG A 112 -24.35 5.31 -1.73
CA ARG A 112 -24.53 5.22 -0.27
C ARG A 112 -23.22 5.28 0.50
N ASN A 113 -22.10 4.90 -0.11
CA ASN A 113 -20.84 4.68 0.61
C ASN A 113 -19.74 5.70 0.32
N ALA A 114 -19.99 6.75 -0.49
CA ALA A 114 -18.98 7.79 -0.80
C ALA A 114 -18.32 8.41 0.45
N HIS A 115 -19.04 8.45 1.58
CA HIS A 115 -18.54 8.95 2.86
C HIS A 115 -17.42 8.09 3.47
N HIS A 116 -17.22 6.85 3.02
CA HIS A 116 -16.10 6.00 3.42
C HIS A 116 -14.78 6.39 2.71
N ALA A 117 -14.82 7.21 1.65
CA ALA A 117 -13.62 7.75 1.02
C ALA A 117 -13.02 8.92 1.80
N THR A 118 -12.68 8.67 3.06
CA THR A 118 -12.17 9.66 4.01
C THR A 118 -10.68 9.93 3.79
N LEU A 119 -10.19 11.07 4.28
CA LEU A 119 -8.78 11.43 4.26
C LEU A 119 -7.91 10.33 4.88
N LYS A 120 -8.33 9.77 6.04
CA LYS A 120 -7.68 8.65 6.72
C LYS A 120 -7.48 7.46 5.79
N ASN A 121 -8.56 6.97 5.17
CA ASN A 121 -8.51 5.79 4.30
C ASN A 121 -7.65 6.03 3.07
N VAL A 122 -7.66 7.26 2.54
CA VAL A 122 -6.81 7.65 1.41
C VAL A 122 -5.33 7.68 1.80
N VAL A 123 -5.00 8.27 2.95
CA VAL A 123 -3.63 8.33 3.47
C VAL A 123 -3.10 6.92 3.74
N ASP A 124 -3.90 6.06 4.39
CA ASP A 124 -3.55 4.68 4.65
C ASP A 124 -3.35 3.88 3.35
N ALA A 125 -4.24 4.03 2.36
CA ALA A 125 -4.12 3.35 1.06
C ALA A 125 -2.87 3.79 0.27
N CYS A 126 -2.54 5.08 0.28
CA CYS A 126 -1.32 5.58 -0.33
C CYS A 126 -0.06 5.11 0.41
N ALA A 127 -0.09 5.05 1.74
CA ALA A 127 0.99 4.45 2.53
C ALA A 127 1.14 2.95 2.20
N ALA A 128 0.04 2.23 1.96
CA ALA A 128 0.07 0.83 1.54
C ALA A 128 0.79 0.64 0.19
N VAL A 129 0.51 1.49 -0.81
CA VAL A 129 1.24 1.50 -2.09
C VAL A 129 2.73 1.72 -1.87
N TYR A 130 3.10 2.67 -1.02
CA TYR A 130 4.50 2.98 -0.73
C TYR A 130 5.22 1.82 -0.02
N VAL A 131 4.58 1.22 0.99
CA VAL A 131 5.11 0.04 1.69
C VAL A 131 5.26 -1.14 0.73
N LEU A 132 4.29 -1.40 -0.16
CA LEU A 132 4.41 -2.46 -1.17
C LEU A 132 5.53 -2.22 -2.17
N ALA A 133 5.76 -0.97 -2.57
CA ALA A 133 6.88 -0.64 -3.45
C ALA A 133 8.22 -0.93 -2.77
N ILE A 134 8.37 -0.55 -1.50
CA ILE A 134 9.61 -0.80 -0.75
C ILE A 134 9.77 -2.28 -0.39
N GLY A 135 8.70 -2.98 0.02
CA GLY A 135 8.74 -4.42 0.30
C GLY A 135 9.06 -5.25 -0.95
N GLN A 136 8.71 -4.76 -2.14
CA GLN A 136 9.08 -5.43 -3.40
C GLN A 136 10.47 -5.06 -3.87
N PHE A 137 10.86 -3.78 -3.88
CA PHE A 137 12.06 -3.32 -4.59
C PHE A 137 13.18 -2.82 -3.67
N GLY A 138 12.98 -2.90 -2.36
CA GLY A 138 13.89 -2.38 -1.34
C GLY A 138 13.89 -0.85 -1.29
N GLN A 139 14.71 -0.29 -0.41
CA GLN A 139 15.04 1.14 -0.45
C GLN A 139 16.06 1.38 -1.57
N ASN A 140 15.64 1.22 -2.82
CA ASN A 140 16.53 1.39 -3.95
C ASN A 140 16.60 2.88 -4.36
N PRO A 141 17.78 3.53 -4.28
CA PRO A 141 17.96 4.93 -4.72
C PRO A 141 17.79 5.12 -6.25
N PHE A 142 17.66 4.03 -7.01
CA PHE A 142 17.54 4.03 -8.47
C PHE A 142 16.11 3.83 -9.00
N LEU A 143 15.09 3.73 -8.13
CA LEU A 143 13.72 3.90 -8.61
C LEU A 143 13.63 5.32 -9.22
N PRO A 144 13.26 5.47 -10.51
CA PRO A 144 13.13 6.78 -11.17
C PRO A 144 11.94 7.51 -10.54
N GLY A 145 12.21 8.13 -9.39
CA GLY A 145 11.17 8.46 -8.45
C GLY A 145 11.61 8.54 -6.99
N ASP A 146 12.91 8.59 -6.68
CA ASP A 146 13.40 8.93 -5.33
C ASP A 146 12.94 10.34 -4.84
N ARG A 147 12.18 11.07 -5.69
CA ARG A 147 11.40 12.28 -5.36
C ARG A 147 9.92 12.06 -5.03
N PHE A 148 9.33 10.88 -5.29
CA PHE A 148 7.90 10.59 -5.06
C PHE A 148 7.58 10.33 -3.58
N GLY A 149 8.52 9.79 -2.80
CA GLY A 149 8.33 9.48 -1.38
C GLY A 149 8.83 10.58 -0.45
N GLN A 150 10.09 11.01 -0.61
CA GLN A 150 10.82 11.77 0.42
C GLN A 150 10.22 13.14 0.80
N ARG A 151 9.30 13.69 0.01
CA ARG A 151 8.63 14.97 0.34
C ARG A 151 7.37 14.82 1.19
N VAL A 152 6.69 13.68 1.13
CA VAL A 152 5.39 13.52 1.82
C VAL A 152 5.36 12.29 2.70
N LEU A 153 5.88 11.14 2.25
CA LEU A 153 5.82 9.86 2.97
C LEU A 153 7.24 9.31 3.20
N PHE A 154 7.57 8.98 4.44
CA PHE A 154 8.88 8.43 4.81
C PHE A 154 8.72 7.17 5.65
N ILE A 155 9.53 6.14 5.40
CA ILE A 155 9.53 4.92 6.22
C ILE A 155 10.35 5.16 7.49
N GLU A 156 9.71 5.12 8.65
CA GLU A 156 10.37 5.34 9.95
C GLU A 156 10.79 4.01 10.63
N GLY A 157 10.09 2.92 10.31
CA GLY A 157 10.43 1.57 10.76
C GLY A 157 10.61 0.65 9.57
N VAL A 158 11.82 0.12 9.41
CA VAL A 158 12.16 -0.82 8.33
C VAL A 158 12.18 -2.22 8.92
N TYR A 159 11.48 -3.15 8.28
CA TYR A 159 11.79 -4.58 8.41
C TYR A 159 13.28 -4.79 8.11
N ASN A 160 13.99 -5.63 8.88
CA ASN A 160 15.39 -5.97 8.58
C ASN A 160 15.43 -6.92 7.35
N TYR A 161 15.11 -6.40 6.16
CA TYR A 161 15.19 -7.16 4.91
C TYR A 161 16.65 -7.45 4.57
N GLN A 162 16.92 -8.67 4.12
CA GLN A 162 18.17 -9.01 3.43
C GLN A 162 18.02 -8.66 1.95
N GLU A 163 19.12 -8.44 1.22
CA GLU A 163 19.07 -8.20 -0.23
C GLU A 163 18.35 -9.33 -1.01
N ALA A 164 18.32 -10.53 -0.45
CA ALA A 164 17.61 -11.69 -1.01
C ALA A 164 16.07 -11.58 -0.92
N ASP A 165 15.54 -10.67 -0.10
CA ASP A 165 14.10 -10.51 0.15
C ASP A 165 13.46 -9.48 -0.80
N VAL A 166 14.22 -8.90 -1.73
CA VAL A 166 13.73 -7.83 -2.63
C VAL A 166 14.01 -8.13 -4.09
N TYR A 167 13.02 -7.85 -4.94
CA TYR A 167 13.14 -7.92 -6.39
C TYR A 167 14.12 -6.86 -6.88
N HIS A 168 15.31 -7.27 -7.28
CA HIS A 168 16.29 -6.39 -7.91
C HIS A 168 16.32 -6.56 -9.44
N GLY A 169 16.44 -5.45 -10.16
CA GLY A 169 17.02 -5.47 -11.51
C GLY A 169 18.54 -5.60 -11.38
N VAL A 170 19.17 -6.52 -12.12
CA VAL A 170 20.63 -6.62 -12.12
C VAL A 170 21.19 -5.36 -12.79
N SER A 171 21.97 -4.55 -12.06
CA SER A 171 22.71 -3.44 -12.66
C SER A 171 23.69 -4.00 -13.69
N GLY A 172 23.40 -3.84 -14.99
CA GLY A 172 24.27 -4.33 -16.07
C GLY A 172 23.62 -5.21 -17.15
N GLY A 173 22.29 -5.21 -17.31
CA GLY A 173 21.62 -5.90 -18.43
C GLY A 173 21.37 -7.40 -18.20
N GLY A 174 21.37 -7.85 -16.94
CA GLY A 174 20.95 -9.20 -16.57
C GLY A 174 19.43 -9.37 -16.56
N SER A 175 18.97 -10.61 -16.76
CA SER A 175 17.56 -11.00 -16.65
C SER A 175 17.02 -10.74 -15.24
N TRP A 176 15.76 -10.29 -15.15
CA TRP A 176 15.01 -10.19 -13.90
C TRP A 176 15.06 -11.52 -13.14
N THR A 177 15.24 -11.46 -11.82
CA THR A 177 15.28 -12.64 -10.93
C THR A 177 14.14 -12.54 -9.92
N PRO A 178 13.19 -13.49 -9.89
CA PRO A 178 12.15 -13.53 -8.87
C PRO A 178 12.74 -13.87 -7.50
N VAL A 179 12.26 -13.20 -6.46
CA VAL A 179 12.30 -13.74 -5.10
C VAL A 179 11.14 -14.72 -4.98
N ASN A 180 11.44 -15.99 -4.69
CA ASN A 180 10.45 -17.05 -4.54
C ASN A 180 10.09 -17.23 -3.05
N TYR A 181 8.94 -16.70 -2.67
CA TYR A 181 8.35 -16.87 -1.36
C TYR A 181 7.56 -18.19 -1.26
N PRO A 182 7.66 -18.91 -0.13
CA PRO A 182 6.84 -20.11 0.11
C PRO A 182 5.40 -19.70 0.49
N PHE A 183 4.44 -19.88 -0.42
CA PHE A 183 3.01 -19.55 -0.25
C PHE A 183 2.08 -20.77 -0.10
#